data_AF-A0A951MP27-F1
#
_entry.id   AF-A0A951MP27-F1
#
_cell.length_a   1.000
_cell.length_b   1.000
_cell.length_c   1.000
_cell.angle_alpha   90.00
_cell.angle_beta   90.00
_cell.angle_gamma   90.00
#
_symmetry.space_group_name_H-M   'P 1'
#
loop_
_entity.id
_entity.type
_entity.pdbx_description
1 polymer ?
#
loop_
_entity_poly.entity_id
_entity_poly.type
_entity_poly.pdbx_seq_one_letter_code
_entity_poly.pdbx_strand_id
1 'polypeptide(L)' 'AVIMHAGPDNLAHIPAATPTGNERYHSHVDDVFGPDTLTRATGDAGARFACGVLGRVNS' A
#
# COMPACT_ATOMS: atom_id res chain seq x y z
N ALA A 1 -9.33 -4.93 14.44
CA ALA A 1 -8.72 -6.23 14.15
C ALA A 1 -7.34 -5.99 13.54
N VAL A 2 -6.40 -6.91 13.70
CA VAL A 2 -5.14 -6.96 12.95
C VAL A 2 -5.34 -7.89 11.76
N ILE A 3 -4.84 -7.48 10.60
CA ILE A 3 -4.95 -8.22 9.34
C ILE A 3 -3.55 -8.49 8.81
N MET A 4 -3.30 -9.73 8.39
CA MET A 4 -2.13 -10.08 7.59
C MET A 4 -2.58 -10.28 6.14
N HIS A 5 -1.85 -9.65 5.23
CA HIS A 5 -2.10 -9.77 3.79
C HIS A 5 -1.29 -10.91 3.16
N ALA A 6 -1.70 -11.34 1.97
CA ALA A 6 -1.06 -12.42 1.23
C ALA A 6 0.28 -12.01 0.60
N GLY A 7 0.44 -10.72 0.29
CA GLY A 7 1.65 -10.14 -0.29
C GLY A 7 2.31 -9.11 0.63
N PRO A 8 3.51 -8.64 0.24
CA PRO A 8 4.20 -7.56 0.95
C PRO A 8 3.47 -6.22 0.76
N ASP A 9 3.55 -5.38 1.79
CA ASP A 9 3.08 -3.99 1.75
C ASP A 9 4.10 -3.12 1.01
N ASN A 10 3.67 -2.39 -0.02
CA ASN A 10 4.52 -1.49 -0.77
C ASN A 10 4.71 -0.11 -0.11
N LEU A 11 4.00 0.19 0.98
CA LEU A 11 4.05 1.43 1.75
C LEU A 11 3.77 2.70 0.92
N ALA A 12 3.02 2.56 -0.16
CA ALA A 12 2.85 3.56 -1.20
C ALA A 12 4.17 4.07 -1.81
N HIS A 13 5.21 3.23 -1.81
CA HIS A 13 6.53 3.55 -2.36
C HIS A 13 6.57 3.37 -3.89
N ILE A 14 5.84 4.23 -4.59
CA ILE A 14 5.83 4.32 -6.05
C ILE A 14 6.35 5.72 -6.43
N PRO A 15 7.64 5.88 -6.79
CA PRO A 15 8.20 7.19 -7.08
C PRO A 15 7.56 7.82 -8.32
N ALA A 16 7.01 9.03 -8.18
CA ALA A 16 6.46 9.81 -9.29
C ALA A 16 7.55 10.19 -10.32
N ALA A 17 8.78 10.42 -9.85
CA ALA A 17 9.90 10.85 -10.68
C ALA A 17 11.19 10.05 -10.44
N THR A 18 12.11 10.09 -11.41
CA THR A 18 13.50 9.64 -11.28
C THR A 18 14.31 10.61 -10.40
N PRO A 19 15.51 10.23 -9.95
CA PRO A 19 16.41 11.16 -9.25
C PRO A 19 16.81 12.40 -10.06
N THR A 20 16.65 12.35 -11.39
CA THR A 20 16.94 13.47 -12.30
C THR A 20 15.69 14.29 -12.65
N GLY A 21 14.55 14.03 -12.02
CA GLY A 21 13.31 14.82 -12.17
C GLY A 21 12.40 14.42 -13.32
N ASN A 22 12.70 13.35 -14.07
CA ASN A 22 11.80 12.87 -15.12
C ASN A 22 10.69 12.02 -14.51
N GLU A 23 9.48 12.10 -15.05
CA GLU A 23 8.37 11.22 -14.73
C GLU A 23 8.75 9.73 -14.84
N ARG A 24 8.28 8.90 -13.89
CA ARG A 24 8.70 7.48 -13.79
C ARG A 24 7.55 6.47 -13.79
N TYR A 25 6.62 6.57 -12.84
CA TYR A 25 5.50 5.63 -12.71
C TYR A 25 4.18 6.38 -12.69
N HIS A 26 3.27 6.01 -13.59
CA HIS A 26 1.96 6.62 -13.77
C HIS A 26 0.86 5.64 -13.38
N SER A 27 -0.05 6.03 -12.48
CA SER A 27 -1.27 5.29 -12.24
C SER A 27 -2.28 5.60 -13.33
N HIS A 28 -2.76 4.56 -14.00
CA HIS A 28 -3.81 4.68 -15.01
C HIS A 28 -5.23 4.70 -14.42
N VAL A 29 -5.36 4.49 -13.11
CA VAL A 29 -6.66 4.50 -12.41
C VAL A 29 -7.02 5.94 -12.04
N ASP A 30 -6.08 6.64 -11.40
CA ASP A 30 -6.27 8.01 -10.92
C ASP A 30 -5.64 9.08 -11.84
N ASP A 31 -4.99 8.67 -12.93
CA ASP A 31 -4.31 9.56 -13.90
C ASP A 31 -3.28 10.50 -13.24
N VAL A 32 -2.44 9.94 -12.37
CA VAL A 32 -1.40 10.66 -11.62
C VAL A 32 -0.06 9.92 -11.66
N PHE A 33 1.04 10.67 -11.59
CA PHE A 33 2.35 10.08 -11.29
C PHE A 33 2.48 9.74 -9.80
N GLY A 34 2.99 8.54 -9.51
CA GLY A 34 3.11 8.00 -8.16
C GLY A 34 1.96 7.08 -7.74
N PRO A 35 1.74 6.85 -6.43
CA PRO A 35 0.72 5.93 -5.96
C PRO A 35 -0.68 6.49 -6.17
N ASP A 36 -1.65 5.61 -6.45
CA ASP A 36 -3.05 5.97 -6.50
C ASP A 36 -3.71 5.94 -5.11
N THR A 37 -5.00 6.26 -5.07
CA THR A 37 -5.81 6.28 -3.85
C THR A 37 -5.89 4.91 -3.17
N LEU A 38 -5.91 3.81 -3.92
CA LEU A 38 -5.97 2.47 -3.34
C LEU A 38 -4.61 2.03 -2.79
N THR A 39 -3.53 2.30 -3.51
CA THR A 39 -2.16 2.10 -3.02
C THR A 39 -1.94 2.85 -1.71
N ARG A 40 -2.33 4.13 -1.65
CA ARG A 40 -2.22 4.96 -0.43
C ARG A 40 -2.99 4.42 0.77
N ALA A 41 -4.08 3.70 0.52
CA ALA A 41 -4.93 3.16 1.57
C ALA A 41 -4.54 1.73 2.01
N THR A 42 -3.87 0.97 1.15
CA THR A 42 -3.77 -0.50 1.32
C THR A 42 -2.37 -1.08 1.12
N GLY A 43 -1.43 -0.31 0.58
CA GLY A 43 -0.09 -0.81 0.27
C GLY A 43 -0.04 -1.88 -0.82
N ASP A 44 -1.16 -2.09 -1.55
CA ASP A 44 -1.35 -3.12 -2.58
C ASP A 44 -0.93 -4.53 -2.18
N ALA A 45 -1.03 -4.85 -0.88
CA ALA A 45 -0.57 -6.12 -0.32
C ALA A 45 -1.46 -7.33 -0.71
N GLY A 46 -2.49 -7.12 -1.52
CA GLY A 46 -3.41 -8.16 -2.00
C GLY A 46 -4.43 -8.62 -0.95
N ALA A 47 -4.91 -9.85 -1.10
CA ALA A 47 -5.98 -10.40 -0.27
C ALA A 47 -5.61 -10.47 1.22
N ARG A 48 -6.62 -10.39 2.09
CA ARG A 48 -6.46 -10.54 3.55
C ARG A 48 -6.36 -12.03 3.90
N PHE A 49 -5.16 -12.51 4.16
CA PHE A 49 -4.88 -13.91 4.45
C PHE A 49 -5.37 -14.34 5.84
N ALA A 50 -5.22 -13.48 6.85
CA ALA A 50 -5.66 -13.73 8.21
C ALA A 50 -6.19 -12.46 8.88
N CYS A 51 -7.06 -12.62 9.87
CA CYS A 51 -7.65 -11.52 10.64
C CYS A 51 -7.88 -11.95 12.10
N GLY A 52 -7.57 -11.07 13.06
CA GLY A 52 -7.79 -11.33 14.48
C GLY A 52 -8.22 -10.06 15.24
N VAL A 53 -9.18 -10.18 16.15
CA VAL A 53 -9.56 -9.08 17.03
C VAL A 53 -8.54 -8.97 18.16
N LEU A 54 -8.03 -7.77 18.40
CA LEU A 54 -7.17 -7.51 19.55
C LEU A 54 -8.04 -7.28 20.78
N GLY A 55 -7.81 -8.10 21.82
CA GLY A 55 -8.34 -7.88 23.17
C GLY A 55 -7.24 -7.44 24.14
N ARG A 56 -7.62 -6.99 25.33
CA ARG A 56 -6.64 -6.75 26.41
C ARG A 56 -6.09 -8.08 26.90
N VAL A 57 -4.81 -8.09 27.20
CA VAL A 57 -4.17 -9.12 28.02
C VAL A 57 -4.01 -8.56 29.44
N ASN A 58 -4.42 -9.33 30.45
CA ASN A 58 -4.12 -9.01 31.84
C ASN A 58 -2.72 -9.55 32.13
N SER A 59 -1.78 -8.64 32.36
CA SER A 59 -0.38 -8.92 32.67
C SER A 59 -0.20 -9.45 34.09
#